data_AF-A0A4Q6FPW9-F1
#
_entry.id   AF-A0A4Q6FPW9-F1
#
_cell.length_a   1.000
_cell.length_b   1.000
_cell.length_c   1.000
_cell.angle_alpha   90.00
_cell.angle_beta   90.00
_cell.angle_gamma   90.00
#
_symmetry.space_group_name_H-M   'P 1'
#
loop_
_entity.id
_entity.type
_entity.pdbx_description
1 polymer ?
#
loop_
_entity_poly.entity_id
_entity_poly.type
_entity_poly.pdbx_seq_one_letter_code
_entity_poly.pdbx_strand_id
1 'polypeptide(L)'
;MFIFAFVVSILTVVFVLLPLLVGKGGQLASASSQNSPERLKAMKEALLKRYIEDEKAFESKAIPKLVWDQRKQFLTNRYIDAARRLDYINDVIAHQANPLSKTEGV
;
A
#
# COMPACT_ATOMS: atom_id res chain seq x y z
N MET A 1 -17.44 -26.37 -41.20
CA MET A 1 -17.43 -26.52 -39.72
C MET A 1 -16.03 -26.66 -39.12
N PHE A 2 -15.11 -27.43 -39.71
CA PHE A 2 -13.76 -27.65 -39.15
C PHE A 2 -12.94 -26.37 -38.93
N ILE A 3 -12.98 -25.42 -39.87
CA ILE A 3 -12.26 -24.13 -39.75
C ILE A 3 -12.80 -23.30 -38.57
N PHE A 4 -14.12 -23.29 -38.39
CA PHE A 4 -14.75 -22.57 -37.28
C PHE A 4 -14.37 -23.18 -35.92
N ALA A 5 -14.41 -24.51 -35.81
CA ALA A 5 -13.99 -25.23 -34.60
C ALA A 5 -12.51 -24.98 -34.26
N PHE A 6 -11.64 -24.91 -35.28
CA PHE A 6 -10.22 -24.63 -35.10
C PHE A 6 -9.97 -23.21 -34.58
N VAL A 7 -10.67 -22.21 -35.12
CA VAL A 7 -10.57 -20.81 -34.66
C VAL A 7 -11.06 -20.68 -33.21
N VAL A 8 -12.19 -21.32 -32.86
CA VAL A 8 -12.72 -21.31 -31.48
C VAL A 8 -11.76 -21.99 -30.50
N SER A 9 -11.12 -23.09 -30.91
CA SER A 9 -10.13 -23.79 -30.08
C SER A 9 -8.91 -22.89 -29.78
N ILE A 10 -8.40 -22.17 -30.77
CA ILE A 10 -7.27 -21.25 -30.58
C ILE A 10 -7.65 -20.09 -29.66
N LEU A 11 -8.83 -19.48 -29.88
CA LEU A 11 -9.32 -18.40 -29.02
C LEU A 11 -9.48 -18.84 -27.56
N THR A 12 -9.95 -20.06 -27.34
CA THR A 12 -10.11 -20.63 -26.00
C THR A 12 -8.75 -20.79 -25.30
N VAL A 13 -7.74 -21.30 -25.99
CA VAL A 13 -6.38 -21.44 -25.44
C VAL A 13 -5.78 -20.06 -25.11
N VAL A 14 -5.97 -19.07 -25.99
CA VAL A 14 -5.51 -17.69 -25.74
C VAL A 14 -6.20 -17.10 -24.50
N PHE A 15 -7.51 -17.30 -24.34
CA PHE A 15 -8.27 -16.76 -23.20
C PHE A 15 -7.86 -17.42 -21.87
N VAL A 16 -7.52 -18.71 -21.87
CA VAL A 16 -7.02 -19.43 -20.69
C VAL A 16 -5.60 -19.00 -20.32
N LEU A 17 -4.76 -18.69 -21.29
CA LEU A 17 -3.35 -18.28 -21.05
C LEU A 17 -3.19 -16.76 -20.83
N LEU A 18 -4.16 -15.94 -21.25
CA LEU A 18 -4.13 -14.47 -21.09
C LEU A 18 -3.92 -14.02 -19.64
N PRO A 19 -4.62 -14.57 -18.63
CA PRO A 19 -4.42 -14.18 -17.23
C PRO A 19 -3.01 -14.48 -16.72
N LEU A 20 -2.39 -15.57 -17.21
CA LEU A 20 -1.03 -15.95 -16.85
C LEU A 20 0.03 -15.03 -17.46
N LEU A 21 -0.27 -14.42 -18.62
CA LEU A 21 0.59 -13.47 -19.31
C LEU A 21 0.42 -12.04 -18.78
N VAL A 22 -0.80 -11.63 -18.44
CA VAL A 22 -1.12 -10.26 -18.01
C VAL A 22 -0.90 -10.06 -16.50
N GLY A 23 -0.98 -11.11 -15.68
CA GLY A 23 -0.97 -11.01 -14.22
C GLY A 23 0.40 -10.97 -13.52
N LYS A 24 1.52 -11.25 -14.21
CA LYS A 24 2.74 -11.71 -13.53
C LYS A 24 3.76 -10.67 -13.05
N GLY A 25 3.63 -9.37 -13.36
CA GLY A 25 4.74 -8.44 -13.08
C GLY A 25 4.35 -7.11 -12.47
N GLY A 26 3.60 -6.30 -13.21
CA GLY A 26 3.50 -4.86 -12.93
C GLY A 26 2.70 -4.49 -11.68
N GLN A 27 1.55 -5.12 -11.46
CA GLN A 27 0.65 -4.71 -10.36
C GLN A 27 1.13 -5.18 -8.99
N LEU A 28 1.67 -6.41 -8.90
CA LEU A 28 2.28 -6.94 -7.66
C LEU A 28 3.56 -6.19 -7.30
N ALA A 29 4.42 -5.89 -8.29
CA ALA A 29 5.61 -5.08 -8.06
C ALA A 29 5.25 -3.64 -7.64
N SER A 30 4.23 -3.03 -8.24
CA SER A 30 3.75 -1.71 -7.86
C SER A 30 3.18 -1.70 -6.43
N ALA A 31 2.35 -2.68 -6.08
CA ALA A 31 1.79 -2.84 -4.73
C ALA A 31 2.89 -3.11 -3.68
N SER A 32 3.89 -3.91 -4.01
CA SER A 32 5.07 -4.12 -3.16
C SER A 32 5.90 -2.85 -3.01
N SER A 33 6.02 -2.05 -4.08
CA SER A 33 6.77 -0.79 -4.03
C SER A 33 6.08 0.28 -3.17
N GLN A 34 4.75 0.28 -3.09
CA GLN A 34 4.00 1.23 -2.26
C GLN A 34 4.09 0.87 -0.77
N ASN A 35 4.34 -0.39 -0.45
CA ASN A 35 4.45 -0.90 0.92
C ASN A 35 5.91 -1.12 1.35
N SER A 36 6.89 -0.48 0.70
CA SER A 36 8.27 -0.58 1.19
C SER A 36 8.40 0.13 2.56
N PRO A 37 9.14 -0.45 3.53
CA PRO A 37 9.33 0.15 4.85
C PRO A 37 9.88 1.59 4.77
N GLU A 38 10.80 1.84 3.84
CA GLU A 38 11.43 3.15 3.65
C GLU A 38 10.41 4.19 3.19
N ARG A 39 9.53 3.83 2.25
CA ARG A 39 8.48 4.73 1.77
C ARG A 39 7.42 4.98 2.84
N LEU A 40 7.03 3.97 3.59
CA LEU A 40 6.08 4.14 4.69
C LEU A 40 6.67 5.01 5.81
N LYS A 41 7.96 4.86 6.12
CA LYS A 41 8.67 5.73 7.05
C LYS A 41 8.73 7.18 6.55
N ALA A 42 9.12 7.38 5.30
CA ALA A 42 9.15 8.71 4.68
C ALA A 42 7.76 9.36 4.64
N MET A 43 6.71 8.59 4.32
CA MET A 43 5.33 9.06 4.34
C MET A 43 4.90 9.46 5.76
N LYS A 44 5.21 8.65 6.77
CA LYS A 44 4.93 8.95 8.18
C LYS A 44 5.58 10.27 8.61
N GLU A 45 6.85 10.46 8.27
CA GLU A 45 7.60 11.69 8.59
C GLU A 45 7.07 12.91 7.83
N ALA A 46 6.73 12.77 6.55
CA ALA A 46 6.15 13.84 5.75
C ALA A 46 4.77 14.29 6.28
N LEU A 47 3.92 13.34 6.69
CA LEU A 47 2.61 13.62 7.28
C LEU A 47 2.75 14.37 8.61
N LEU A 48 3.68 13.95 9.47
CA LEU A 48 3.96 14.62 10.73
C LEU A 48 4.48 16.05 10.50
N LYS A 49 5.42 16.22 9.57
CA LYS A 49 5.93 17.55 9.20
C LYS A 49 4.79 18.45 8.75
N ARG A 50 3.92 17.96 7.87
CA ARG A 50 2.79 18.73 7.37
C ARG A 50 1.78 19.08 8.45
N TYR A 51 1.55 18.17 9.40
CA TYR A 51 0.70 18.44 10.57
C TYR A 51 1.23 19.64 11.35
N ILE A 52 2.53 19.67 11.65
CA ILE A 52 3.16 20.77 12.40
C ILE A 52 3.10 22.09 11.62
N GLU A 53 3.27 22.04 10.29
CA GLU A 53 3.14 23.22 9.43
C GLU A 53 1.70 23.77 9.42
N ASP A 54 0.70 22.90 9.27
CA ASP A 54 -0.71 23.30 9.28
C ASP A 54 -1.15 23.78 10.68
N GLU A 55 -0.61 23.21 11.76
CA GLU A 55 -0.83 23.66 13.15
C GLU A 55 -0.30 25.08 13.35
N LYS A 56 0.94 25.37 12.92
CA LYS A 56 1.49 26.73 12.94
C LYS A 56 0.68 27.69 12.07
N ALA A 57 0.18 27.22 10.91
CA ALA A 57 -0.68 28.03 10.05
C ALA A 57 -2.03 28.35 10.72
N PHE A 58 -2.56 27.43 11.53
CA PHE A 58 -3.77 27.66 12.32
C PHE A 58 -3.52 28.63 13.47
N GLU A 59 -2.43 28.45 14.23
CA GLU A 59 -2.03 29.34 15.33
C GLU A 59 -1.79 30.78 14.85
N SER A 60 -1.16 30.93 13.68
CA SER A 60 -0.97 32.23 13.01
C SER A 60 -2.23 32.78 12.34
N LYS A 61 -3.38 32.11 12.48
CA LYS A 61 -4.69 32.46 11.88
C LYS A 61 -4.68 32.53 10.35
N ALA A 62 -3.70 31.92 9.70
CA ALA A 62 -3.62 31.82 8.24
C ALA A 62 -4.65 30.82 7.67
N ILE A 63 -5.14 29.88 8.47
CA ILE A 63 -6.22 28.97 8.09
C ILE A 63 -7.43 29.04 9.06
N PRO A 64 -8.67 28.94 8.56
CA PRO A 64 -9.87 28.87 9.40
C PRO A 64 -9.95 27.57 10.20
N LYS A 65 -10.60 27.61 11.38
CA LYS A 65 -10.80 26.45 12.25
C LYS A 65 -11.42 25.24 11.54
N LEU A 66 -12.46 25.47 10.73
CA LEU A 66 -13.12 24.38 9.99
C LEU A 66 -12.15 23.64 9.06
N VAL A 67 -11.29 24.39 8.35
CA VAL A 67 -10.28 23.83 7.45
C VAL A 67 -9.20 23.10 8.25
N TRP A 68 -8.80 23.65 9.39
CA TRP A 68 -7.85 23.01 10.29
C TRP A 68 -8.38 21.67 10.81
N ASP A 69 -9.62 21.61 11.31
CA ASP A 69 -10.21 20.40 11.85
C ASP A 69 -10.29 19.27 10.80
N GLN A 70 -10.68 19.61 9.56
CA GLN A 70 -10.68 18.66 8.44
C GLN A 70 -9.28 18.14 8.09
N ARG A 71 -8.30 19.03 7.97
CA ARG A 71 -6.91 18.66 7.67
C ARG A 71 -6.30 17.83 8.79
N LYS A 72 -6.53 18.23 10.04
CA LYS A 72 -6.09 17.52 11.24
C LYS A 72 -6.59 16.09 11.26
N GLN A 73 -7.89 15.88 11.01
CA GLN A 73 -8.48 14.54 10.96
C GLN A 73 -7.87 13.71 9.83
N PHE A 74 -7.75 14.28 8.62
CA PHE A 74 -7.14 13.59 7.48
C PHE A 74 -5.69 13.18 7.77
N LEU A 75 -4.84 14.12 8.20
CA LEU A 75 -3.42 13.89 8.46
C LEU A 75 -3.22 12.84 9.56
N THR A 76 -4.00 12.92 10.64
CA THR A 76 -3.91 11.97 11.75
C THR A 76 -4.29 10.55 11.31
N ASN A 77 -5.38 10.41 10.56
CA ASN A 77 -5.81 9.10 10.06
C ASN A 77 -4.78 8.48 9.12
N ARG A 78 -4.22 9.28 8.19
CA ARG A 78 -3.18 8.82 7.26
C ARG A 78 -1.88 8.48 7.99
N TYR A 79 -1.52 9.21 9.03
CA TYR A 79 -0.34 8.93 9.84
C TYR A 79 -0.48 7.59 10.56
N ILE A 80 -1.63 7.35 11.21
CA ILE A 80 -1.91 6.10 11.92
C ILE A 80 -1.89 4.91 10.96
N ASP A 81 -2.50 5.06 9.77
CA ASP A 81 -2.47 4.04 8.71
C ASP A 81 -1.03 3.73 8.27
N ALA A 82 -0.22 4.76 8.00
CA ALA A 82 1.19 4.60 7.62
C ALA A 82 2.00 3.89 8.72
N ALA A 83 1.81 4.28 9.98
CA ALA A 83 2.51 3.72 11.13
C ALA A 83 2.14 2.24 11.35
N ARG A 84 0.85 1.89 11.30
CA ARG A 84 0.40 0.50 11.45
C ARG A 84 0.91 -0.41 10.34
N ARG A 85 0.91 0.06 9.09
CA ARG A 85 1.45 -0.70 7.97
C ARG A 85 2.96 -0.91 8.11
N LEU A 86 3.69 0.14 8.53
CA LEU A 86 5.12 0.03 8.76
C LEU A 86 5.43 -1.01 9.85
N ASP A 87 4.68 -0.98 10.94
CA ASP A 87 4.83 -1.93 12.05
C ASP A 87 4.58 -3.36 11.60
N TYR A 88 3.45 -3.60 10.92
CA TYR A 88 3.12 -4.91 10.35
C TYR A 88 4.19 -5.44 9.39
N ILE A 89 4.73 -4.58 8.52
CA ILE A 89 5.73 -5.02 7.55
C ILE A 89 7.06 -5.32 8.22
N ASN A 90 7.46 -4.53 9.21
CA ASN A 90 8.67 -4.82 9.99
C ASN A 90 8.53 -6.15 10.75
N ASP A 91 7.35 -6.43 11.31
CA ASP A 91 7.04 -7.70 11.98
C ASP A 91 7.12 -8.89 11.00
N VAL A 92 6.51 -8.76 9.81
CA VAL A 92 6.61 -9.78 8.75
C VAL A 92 8.07 -10.01 8.32
N ILE A 93 8.87 -8.95 8.16
CA ILE A 93 10.30 -9.06 7.82
C ILE A 93 11.06 -9.78 8.94
N ALA A 94 10.81 -9.42 10.20
CA ALA A 94 11.45 -10.06 11.35
C ALA A 94 11.12 -11.55 11.45
N HIS A 95 9.85 -11.92 11.22
CA HIS A 95 9.42 -13.32 11.20
C HIS A 95 9.99 -14.11 10.00
N GLN A 96 10.14 -13.49 8.83
CA GLN A 96 10.80 -14.12 7.68
C GLN A 96 12.30 -14.33 7.90
N ALA A 97 12.96 -13.40 8.61
CA ALA A 97 14.36 -13.51 8.96
C ALA A 97 14.64 -14.58 10.04
N ASN A 98 13.62 -14.97 10.82
CA ASN A 98 13.77 -15.94 11.91
C ASN A 98 12.63 -17.00 11.92
N PRO A 99 12.67 -18.00 11.02
CA PRO A 99 11.58 -18.95 10.82
C PRO A 99 11.34 -19.92 11.99
N LEU A 100 12.22 -19.94 13.00
CA LEU A 100 12.15 -20.84 14.17
C LEU A 100 11.30 -20.31 15.33
N SER A 101 10.76 -19.09 15.26
CA SER A 101 9.99 -18.49 16.37
C SER A 101 8.57 -19.05 16.58
N LYS A 102 8.10 -19.96 15.72
CA LYS A 102 6.75 -20.55 15.80
C LYS A 102 6.66 -21.91 16.52
N THR A 103 7.76 -22.47 17.02
CA THR A 103 7.73 -23.76 17.72
C THR A 103 7.37 -23.67 19.21
N GLU A 104 7.20 -22.47 19.77
CA GLU A 104 6.86 -22.28 21.18
C GLU A 104 5.56 -21.47 21.31
N GLY A 105 4.42 -22.15 21.26
CA GLY A 105 3.12 -21.51 21.44
C GLY A 105 1.93 -22.43 21.10
N VAL A 106 1.88 -23.61 21.74
CA VAL A 106 0.65 -24.38 21.95
C VAL A 106 0.24 -24.21 23.40
#